data_AF-A0A2G4FLC1-F1
#
_entry.id   AF-A0A2G4FLC1-F1
#
_cell.length_a   1.000
_cell.length_b   1.000
_cell.length_c   1.000
_cell.angle_alpha   90.00
_cell.angle_beta   90.00
_cell.angle_gamma   90.00
#
_symmetry.space_group_name_H-M   'P 1'
#
loop_
_entity.id
_entity.type
_entity.pdbx_description
1 polymer ?
#
loop_
_entity_poly.entity_id
_entity_poly.type
_entity_poly.pdbx_seq_one_letter_code
_entity_poly.pdbx_strand_id
1 'polypeptide(L)'
;MKYLALFEGWINEALTSDPIKIANEIQAACADLGTNESNLVNAILSIPDVLTMNKVNQALKSGFETKDWAYASVGNAINGELGIFDQADRVKIDTHINKIQADKYLGTFVAPPSTDQVVSSIKDRVIQHEGKKYIKYLDTKKNPTIGVGFNLNREDSSALLKSVGANPAKIKAGKAKLTDAQISTLLNNDLIQAKNDAQTLISEDGSVNISKVWPTLPLSVQGVLTEMVFNLGKAGLSKFNKFLKYILSNKYKEASTEMLDSEWAGQVKNRANNLSQIIKSATGLARVSNRSILTEYNILNK
;
A
#
# COMPACT_ATOMS: atom_id res chain seq x y z
N MET A 1 -16.82 -48.69 -27.72
CA MET A 1 -17.70 -47.51 -27.82
C MET A 1 -17.91 -46.73 -26.51
N LYS A 2 -17.72 -47.30 -25.31
CA LYS A 2 -17.90 -46.56 -24.03
C LYS A 2 -16.76 -45.59 -23.64
N TYR A 3 -15.57 -45.71 -24.26
CA TYR A 3 -14.43 -44.82 -23.99
C TYR A 3 -14.36 -43.59 -24.92
N LEU A 4 -14.99 -43.62 -26.10
CA LEU A 4 -15.06 -42.42 -26.96
C LEU A 4 -16.04 -41.37 -26.40
N ALA A 5 -17.15 -41.80 -25.79
CA ALA A 5 -18.13 -40.88 -25.19
C ALA A 5 -17.60 -40.08 -23.98
N LEU A 6 -16.62 -40.63 -23.25
CA LEU A 6 -15.96 -39.93 -22.13
C LEU A 6 -14.91 -38.91 -22.60
N PHE A 7 -14.33 -39.12 -23.78
CA PHE A 7 -13.40 -38.17 -24.40
C PHE A 7 -14.15 -37.05 -25.14
N GLU A 8 -15.29 -37.36 -25.77
CA GLU A 8 -16.20 -36.36 -26.35
C GLU A 8 -16.90 -35.51 -25.27
N GLY A 9 -17.14 -36.06 -24.08
CA GLY A 9 -17.63 -35.31 -22.91
C GLY A 9 -16.64 -34.27 -22.37
N TRP A 10 -15.35 -34.39 -22.70
CA TRP A 10 -14.31 -33.40 -22.37
C TRP A 10 -14.09 -32.37 -23.49
N ILE A 11 -14.52 -32.67 -24.71
CA ILE A 11 -14.43 -31.77 -25.87
C ILE A 11 -15.74 -30.97 -26.06
N ASN A 12 -16.87 -31.43 -25.52
CA ASN A 12 -18.15 -30.71 -25.54
C ASN A 12 -18.37 -29.71 -24.39
N GLU A 13 -17.30 -29.20 -23.76
CA GLU A 13 -17.38 -27.96 -22.96
C GLU A 13 -17.37 -26.70 -23.87
N ALA A 14 -17.89 -26.84 -25.10
CA ALA A 14 -18.25 -25.73 -25.97
C ALA A 14 -19.70 -25.35 -25.67
N LEU A 15 -19.91 -24.41 -24.74
CA LEU A 15 -21.01 -23.42 -24.69
C LEU A 15 -21.07 -22.60 -23.39
N THR A 16 -20.09 -22.73 -22.50
CA THR A 16 -19.89 -21.79 -21.38
C THR A 16 -18.73 -20.88 -21.74
N SER A 17 -18.91 -19.58 -21.56
CA SER A 17 -17.93 -18.54 -21.90
C SER A 17 -16.51 -18.88 -21.42
N ASP A 18 -15.51 -18.87 -22.31
CA ASP A 18 -14.11 -19.12 -21.96
C ASP A 18 -13.61 -18.09 -20.91
N PRO A 19 -13.29 -18.51 -19.67
CA PRO A 19 -12.85 -17.60 -18.62
C PRO A 19 -11.59 -16.79 -19.00
N ILE A 20 -10.70 -17.37 -19.81
CA ILE A 20 -9.49 -16.67 -20.28
C ILE A 20 -9.87 -15.62 -21.31
N LYS A 21 -10.79 -15.94 -22.22
CA LYS A 21 -11.34 -14.97 -23.16
C LYS A 21 -11.98 -13.77 -22.45
N ILE A 22 -12.83 -14.03 -21.45
CA ILE A 22 -13.45 -12.95 -20.66
C ILE A 22 -12.38 -12.10 -19.94
N ALA A 23 -11.37 -12.74 -19.34
CA ALA A 23 -10.28 -12.02 -18.69
C ALA A 23 -9.50 -11.13 -19.68
N ASN A 24 -9.25 -11.62 -20.91
CA ASN A 24 -8.62 -10.84 -21.96
C ASN A 24 -9.51 -9.66 -22.40
N GLU A 25 -10.83 -9.85 -22.51
CA GLU A 25 -11.79 -8.79 -22.85
C GLU A 25 -11.84 -7.71 -21.76
N ILE A 26 -11.87 -8.10 -20.49
CA ILE A 26 -11.77 -7.19 -19.34
C ILE A 26 -10.47 -6.40 -19.44
N GLN A 27 -9.33 -7.08 -19.63
CA GLN A 27 -8.03 -6.40 -19.74
C GLN A 27 -7.99 -5.45 -20.94
N ALA A 28 -8.48 -5.86 -22.10
CA ALA A 28 -8.51 -5.04 -23.30
C ALA A 28 -9.37 -3.78 -23.11
N ALA A 29 -10.49 -3.89 -22.39
CA ALA A 29 -11.32 -2.74 -22.03
C ALA A 29 -10.62 -1.77 -21.06
N CYS A 30 -9.58 -2.23 -20.36
CA CYS A 30 -8.82 -1.49 -19.33
C CYS A 30 -7.42 -1.00 -19.78
N ALA A 31 -6.93 -1.42 -20.95
CA ALA A 31 -5.50 -1.37 -21.26
C ALA A 31 -4.95 0.04 -21.61
N ASP A 32 -5.81 1.00 -21.96
CA ASP A 32 -5.39 2.28 -22.58
C ASP A 32 -5.57 3.51 -21.67
N LEU A 33 -5.32 4.72 -22.22
CA LEU A 33 -5.46 6.04 -21.56
C LEU A 33 -6.89 6.35 -21.06
N GLY A 34 -7.84 5.45 -21.29
CA GLY A 34 -9.21 5.46 -20.79
C GLY A 34 -9.84 4.07 -20.85
N THR A 35 -10.91 3.85 -20.08
CA THR A 35 -11.73 2.64 -20.18
C THR A 35 -12.59 2.70 -21.43
N ASN A 36 -12.80 1.57 -22.09
CA ASN A 36 -14.03 1.38 -22.85
C ASN A 36 -15.09 0.82 -21.89
N GLU A 37 -15.88 1.70 -21.24
CA GLU A 37 -16.83 1.28 -20.20
C GLU A 37 -17.86 0.28 -20.75
N SER A 38 -18.32 0.47 -21.99
CA SER A 38 -19.27 -0.46 -22.63
C SER A 38 -18.67 -1.85 -22.82
N ASN A 39 -17.43 -1.96 -23.29
CA ASN A 39 -16.76 -3.25 -23.43
C ASN A 39 -16.48 -3.90 -22.08
N LEU A 40 -16.09 -3.12 -21.07
CA LEU A 40 -15.87 -3.62 -19.71
C LEU A 40 -17.18 -4.19 -19.13
N VAL A 41 -18.27 -3.44 -19.24
CA VAL A 41 -19.60 -3.87 -18.79
C VAL A 41 -20.02 -5.14 -19.52
N ASN A 42 -19.91 -5.18 -20.84
CA ASN A 42 -20.30 -6.36 -21.64
C ASN A 42 -19.47 -7.60 -21.28
N ALA A 43 -18.16 -7.45 -21.05
CA ALA A 43 -17.30 -8.55 -20.63
C ALA A 43 -17.64 -9.07 -19.22
N ILE A 44 -18.04 -8.19 -18.29
CA ILE A 44 -18.46 -8.61 -16.95
C ILE A 44 -19.83 -9.29 -17.00
N LEU A 45 -20.76 -8.77 -17.81
CA LEU A 45 -22.09 -9.36 -17.99
C LEU A 45 -22.06 -10.72 -18.71
N SER A 46 -20.98 -11.04 -19.42
CA SER A 46 -20.80 -12.34 -20.08
C SER A 46 -20.39 -13.46 -19.12
N ILE A 47 -20.03 -13.15 -17.86
CA ILE A 47 -19.73 -14.15 -16.82
C ILE A 47 -21.04 -14.84 -16.40
N PRO A 48 -21.25 -16.12 -16.70
CA PRO A 48 -22.56 -16.78 -16.55
C PRO A 48 -22.83 -17.25 -15.12
N ASP A 49 -21.78 -17.52 -14.34
CA ASP A 49 -21.89 -18.13 -13.01
C ASP A 49 -20.65 -17.86 -12.14
N VAL A 50 -20.78 -18.26 -10.87
CA VAL A 50 -19.76 -18.11 -9.85
C VAL A 50 -18.47 -18.91 -10.10
N LEU A 51 -18.56 -20.08 -10.75
CA LEU A 51 -17.40 -20.90 -11.06
C LEU A 51 -16.55 -20.23 -12.14
N THR A 52 -17.22 -19.68 -13.16
CA THR A 52 -16.61 -18.90 -14.22
C THR A 52 -16.00 -17.61 -13.67
N MET A 53 -16.69 -16.88 -12.78
CA MET A 53 -16.12 -15.71 -12.07
C MET A 53 -14.78 -16.07 -11.38
N ASN A 54 -14.73 -17.20 -10.66
CA ASN A 54 -13.51 -17.64 -9.98
C ASN A 54 -12.37 -17.91 -10.98
N LYS A 55 -12.65 -18.61 -12.09
CA LYS A 55 -11.67 -18.88 -13.15
C LYS A 55 -11.20 -17.58 -13.85
N VAL A 56 -12.10 -16.63 -14.10
CA VAL A 56 -11.76 -15.30 -14.65
C VAL A 56 -10.81 -14.55 -13.70
N ASN A 57 -11.12 -14.53 -12.39
CA ASN A 57 -10.25 -13.89 -11.41
C ASN A 57 -8.87 -14.57 -11.30
N GLN A 58 -8.79 -15.90 -11.43
CA GLN A 58 -7.51 -16.61 -11.48
C GLN A 58 -6.69 -16.20 -12.71
N ALA A 59 -7.33 -16.08 -13.87
CA ALA A 59 -6.67 -15.62 -15.10
C ALA A 59 -6.19 -14.16 -14.96
N LEU A 60 -7.04 -13.26 -14.44
CA LEU A 60 -6.69 -11.87 -14.18
C LEU A 60 -5.52 -11.75 -13.20
N LYS A 61 -5.54 -12.50 -12.11
CA LYS A 61 -4.46 -12.58 -11.12
C LYS A 61 -3.14 -13.00 -11.76
N SER A 62 -3.16 -14.07 -12.56
CA SER A 62 -1.97 -14.56 -13.26
C SER A 62 -1.45 -13.54 -14.28
N GLY A 63 -2.33 -12.93 -15.07
CA GLY A 63 -1.94 -11.91 -16.04
C GLY A 63 -1.42 -10.62 -15.37
N PHE A 64 -1.97 -10.23 -14.22
CA PHE A 64 -1.45 -9.12 -13.43
C PHE A 64 -0.02 -9.40 -12.94
N GLU A 65 0.26 -10.62 -12.49
CA GLU A 65 1.57 -11.00 -11.97
C GLU A 65 2.62 -11.27 -13.07
N THR A 66 2.20 -11.67 -14.28
CA THR A 66 3.11 -12.20 -15.32
C THR A 66 3.05 -11.50 -16.67
N LYS A 67 2.00 -10.72 -16.96
CA LYS A 67 1.72 -10.12 -18.28
C LYS A 67 1.44 -8.62 -18.23
N ASP A 68 1.77 -7.96 -17.13
CA ASP A 68 1.54 -6.51 -16.92
C ASP A 68 0.08 -6.09 -17.16
N TRP A 69 -0.88 -6.96 -16.81
CA TRP A 69 -2.30 -6.60 -16.86
C TRP A 69 -2.64 -5.56 -15.79
N ALA A 70 -3.62 -4.71 -16.08
CA ALA A 70 -3.98 -3.59 -15.23
C ALA A 70 -4.64 -4.02 -13.91
N TYR A 71 -5.36 -5.15 -13.92
CA TYR A 71 -6.17 -5.58 -12.79
C TYR A 71 -6.05 -7.08 -12.48
N ALA A 72 -5.89 -7.39 -11.20
CA ALA A 72 -5.79 -8.76 -10.68
C ALA A 72 -7.14 -9.47 -10.47
N SER A 73 -8.27 -8.77 -10.64
CA SER A 73 -9.61 -9.32 -10.45
C SER A 73 -10.69 -8.48 -11.13
N VAL A 74 -11.88 -9.06 -11.30
CA VAL A 74 -13.07 -8.37 -11.80
C VAL A 74 -13.46 -7.19 -10.90
N GLY A 75 -13.39 -7.37 -9.58
CA GLY A 75 -13.68 -6.28 -8.64
C GLY A 75 -12.64 -5.15 -8.69
N ASN A 76 -11.37 -5.46 -8.94
CA ASN A 76 -10.34 -4.44 -9.18
C ASN A 76 -10.67 -3.65 -10.46
N ALA A 77 -11.03 -4.33 -11.55
CA ALA A 77 -11.41 -3.66 -12.79
C ALA A 77 -12.63 -2.75 -12.61
N ILE A 78 -13.69 -3.23 -11.95
CA ILE A 78 -14.89 -2.42 -11.63
C ILE A 78 -14.53 -1.19 -10.82
N ASN A 79 -13.72 -1.35 -9.77
CA ASN A 79 -13.40 -0.25 -8.85
C ASN A 79 -12.38 0.74 -9.42
N GLY A 80 -11.42 0.24 -10.20
CA GLY A 80 -10.42 1.05 -10.87
C GLY A 80 -11.01 1.85 -12.02
N GLU A 81 -11.90 1.25 -12.81
CA GLU A 81 -12.40 1.85 -14.04
C GLU A 81 -13.74 2.58 -13.87
N LEU A 82 -14.71 2.05 -13.13
CA LEU A 82 -16.02 2.71 -13.03
C LEU A 82 -16.02 3.75 -11.92
N GLY A 83 -16.10 5.02 -12.32
CA GLY A 83 -16.09 6.18 -11.45
C GLY A 83 -17.44 6.51 -10.82
N ILE A 84 -17.51 7.66 -10.15
CA ILE A 84 -18.75 8.14 -9.50
C ILE A 84 -19.85 8.56 -10.49
N PHE A 85 -19.50 8.78 -11.76
CA PHE A 85 -20.42 9.19 -12.81
C PHE A 85 -21.00 8.01 -13.61
N ASP A 86 -20.48 6.80 -13.42
CA ASP A 86 -20.84 5.59 -14.17
C ASP A 86 -21.93 4.77 -13.47
N GLN A 87 -22.85 5.46 -12.79
CA GLN A 87 -23.81 4.83 -11.86
C GLN A 87 -24.74 3.83 -12.58
N ALA A 88 -25.15 4.12 -13.81
CA ALA A 88 -25.99 3.21 -14.60
C ALA A 88 -25.27 1.89 -14.92
N ASP A 89 -23.98 1.94 -15.25
CA ASP A 89 -23.19 0.75 -15.56
C ASP A 89 -22.83 -0.05 -14.32
N ARG A 90 -22.55 0.63 -13.19
CA ARG A 90 -22.44 -0.03 -11.89
C ARG A 90 -23.71 -0.77 -11.51
N VAL A 91 -24.89 -0.16 -11.68
CA VAL A 91 -26.16 -0.83 -11.37
C VAL A 91 -26.38 -2.08 -12.22
N LYS A 92 -26.03 -2.05 -13.52
CA LYS A 92 -26.12 -3.25 -14.39
C LYS A 92 -25.20 -4.36 -13.89
N ILE A 93 -23.94 -4.03 -13.58
CA ILE A 93 -22.94 -4.98 -13.09
C ILE A 93 -23.35 -5.56 -11.75
N ASP A 94 -23.75 -4.73 -10.78
CA ASP A 94 -24.15 -5.17 -9.45
C ASP A 94 -25.38 -6.07 -9.52
N THR A 95 -26.36 -5.73 -10.37
CA THR A 95 -27.55 -6.56 -10.60
C THR A 95 -27.17 -7.94 -11.14
N HIS A 96 -26.25 -7.99 -12.10
CA HIS A 96 -25.79 -9.26 -12.68
C HIS A 96 -24.99 -10.10 -11.69
N ILE A 97 -24.02 -9.50 -10.99
CA ILE A 97 -23.19 -10.17 -9.98
C ILE A 97 -24.04 -10.77 -8.87
N ASN A 98 -25.05 -10.04 -8.39
CA ASN A 98 -25.99 -10.53 -7.40
C ASN A 98 -26.83 -11.70 -7.94
N LYS A 99 -27.29 -11.62 -9.20
CA LYS A 99 -28.04 -12.70 -9.87
C LYS A 99 -27.24 -14.00 -9.93
N ILE A 100 -25.93 -13.92 -10.20
CA ILE A 100 -25.05 -15.09 -10.26
C ILE A 100 -24.41 -15.46 -8.91
N GLN A 101 -24.75 -14.75 -7.83
CA GLN A 101 -24.22 -14.95 -6.46
C GLN A 101 -22.68 -14.88 -6.39
N ALA A 102 -22.09 -13.96 -7.15
CA ALA A 102 -20.64 -13.80 -7.29
C ALA A 102 -20.06 -12.60 -6.52
N ASP A 103 -20.87 -11.92 -5.70
CA ASP A 103 -20.50 -10.75 -4.91
C ASP A 103 -19.27 -10.99 -4.02
N LYS A 104 -19.23 -12.13 -3.34
CA LYS A 104 -18.07 -12.55 -2.53
C LYS A 104 -16.81 -12.88 -3.32
N TYR A 105 -16.92 -13.01 -4.65
CA TYR A 105 -15.82 -13.26 -5.57
C TYR A 105 -15.37 -12.01 -6.31
N LEU A 106 -15.86 -10.82 -5.95
CA LEU A 106 -15.31 -9.54 -6.41
C LEU A 106 -13.93 -9.22 -5.81
N GLY A 107 -13.23 -10.23 -5.26
CA GLY A 107 -12.07 -10.07 -4.39
C GLY A 107 -11.16 -8.94 -4.86
N THR A 108 -11.10 -7.88 -4.05
CA THR A 108 -9.95 -6.97 -4.10
C THR A 108 -8.74 -7.81 -3.70
N PHE A 109 -7.61 -7.70 -4.39
CA PHE A 109 -6.37 -8.20 -3.79
C PHE A 109 -6.17 -7.46 -2.46
N VAL A 110 -6.55 -8.10 -1.35
CA VAL A 110 -6.24 -7.62 -0.01
C VAL A 110 -4.77 -7.93 0.14
N ALA A 111 -3.92 -6.91 0.06
CA ALA A 111 -2.52 -7.09 0.42
C ALA A 111 -2.49 -7.68 1.84
N PRO A 112 -1.66 -8.69 2.09
CA PRO A 112 -1.50 -9.20 3.45
C PRO A 112 -1.20 -8.02 4.38
N PRO A 113 -1.68 -8.03 5.65
CA PRO A 113 -1.19 -7.08 6.63
C PRO A 113 0.34 -7.09 6.59
N SER A 114 0.94 -5.91 6.57
CA SER A 114 2.39 -5.78 6.53
C SER A 114 2.98 -6.66 7.64
N THR A 115 3.80 -7.65 7.29
CA THR A 115 4.53 -8.47 8.27
C THR A 115 5.61 -7.66 8.99
N ASP A 116 5.84 -6.41 8.57
CA ASP A 116 6.76 -5.50 9.22
C ASP A 116 6.16 -4.93 10.51
N GLN A 117 6.79 -5.26 11.63
CA GLN A 117 6.35 -4.85 12.98
C GLN A 117 6.38 -3.34 13.17
N VAL A 118 7.33 -2.61 12.55
CA VAL A 118 7.40 -1.14 12.65
C VAL A 118 6.18 -0.54 11.96
N VAL A 119 5.94 -0.91 10.70
CA VAL A 119 4.81 -0.41 9.91
C VAL A 119 3.48 -0.70 10.60
N SER A 120 3.31 -1.93 11.11
CA SER A 120 2.10 -2.31 11.85
C SER A 120 1.88 -1.48 13.10
N SER A 121 2.95 -1.13 13.84
CA SER A 121 2.85 -0.36 15.09
C SER A 121 2.51 1.13 14.90
N ILE A 122 2.69 1.67 13.69
CA ILE A 122 2.53 3.11 13.42
C ILE A 122 1.34 3.43 12.52
N LYS A 123 0.84 2.46 11.75
CA LYS A 123 -0.14 2.67 10.69
C LYS A 123 -1.37 3.47 11.12
N ASP A 124 -2.03 3.06 12.21
CA ASP A 124 -3.25 3.72 12.67
C ASP A 124 -3.00 5.16 13.11
N ARG A 125 -1.86 5.41 13.77
CA ARG A 125 -1.45 6.74 14.19
C ARG A 125 -1.12 7.64 13.01
N VAL A 126 -0.48 7.11 11.97
CA VAL A 126 -0.24 7.84 10.71
C VAL A 126 -1.57 8.21 10.05
N ILE A 127 -2.52 7.26 9.97
CA ILE A 127 -3.86 7.53 9.42
C ILE A 127 -4.58 8.62 10.22
N GLN A 128 -4.45 8.62 11.55
CA GLN A 128 -5.03 9.65 12.41
C GLN A 128 -4.40 11.04 12.16
N HIS A 129 -3.09 11.11 11.97
CA HIS A 129 -2.39 12.38 11.77
C HIS A 129 -2.58 12.97 10.35
N GLU A 130 -2.57 12.12 9.33
CA GLU A 130 -2.66 12.55 7.92
C GLU A 130 -4.12 12.66 7.44
N GLY A 131 -5.01 11.90 8.06
CA GLY A 131 -6.36 11.67 7.56
C GLY A 131 -6.39 10.70 6.37
N LYS A 132 -7.59 10.23 6.05
CA LYS A 132 -7.85 9.31 4.93
C LYS A 132 -8.88 9.92 4.00
N LYS A 133 -8.55 10.04 2.70
CA LYS A 133 -9.43 10.56 1.65
C LYS A 133 -9.51 9.59 0.48
N TYR A 134 -10.73 9.25 0.07
CA TYR A 134 -10.98 8.26 -0.99
C TYR A 134 -10.89 8.86 -2.39
N ILE A 135 -11.01 10.17 -2.52
CA ILE A 135 -10.97 10.91 -3.79
C ILE A 135 -9.82 11.92 -3.72
N LYS A 136 -9.26 12.25 -4.89
CA LYS A 136 -8.26 13.31 -5.04
C LYS A 136 -8.68 14.59 -4.31
N TYR A 137 -7.74 15.15 -3.55
CA TYR A 137 -7.85 16.46 -2.91
C TYR A 137 -6.55 17.26 -3.11
N LEU A 138 -6.53 18.54 -2.77
CA LEU A 138 -5.31 19.34 -2.71
C LEU A 138 -4.82 19.41 -1.26
N ASP A 139 -3.54 19.11 -1.03
CA ASP A 139 -2.92 19.26 0.29
C ASP A 139 -2.68 20.75 0.66
N THR A 140 -2.08 20.99 1.82
CA THR A 140 -1.75 22.36 2.29
C THR A 140 -0.75 23.09 1.38
N LYS A 141 0.03 22.34 0.59
CA LYS A 141 0.99 22.84 -0.41
C LYS A 141 0.37 22.89 -1.82
N LYS A 142 -0.94 22.67 -1.95
CA LYS A 142 -1.69 22.62 -3.21
C LYS A 142 -1.24 21.49 -4.16
N ASN A 143 -0.58 20.45 -3.65
CA ASN A 143 -0.29 19.26 -4.43
C ASN A 143 -1.53 18.35 -4.50
N PRO A 144 -1.80 17.73 -5.65
CA PRO A 144 -2.85 16.73 -5.76
C PRO A 144 -2.47 15.47 -4.98
N THR A 145 -3.32 15.05 -4.06
CA THR A 145 -3.07 13.97 -3.10
C THR A 145 -4.30 13.08 -2.99
N ILE A 146 -4.12 11.80 -2.64
CA ILE A 146 -5.21 10.85 -2.37
C ILE A 146 -4.82 9.91 -1.21
N GLY A 147 -5.77 9.15 -0.68
CA GLY A 147 -5.52 8.17 0.36
C GLY A 147 -5.05 8.82 1.65
N VAL A 148 -3.90 8.37 2.13
CA VAL A 148 -3.23 8.84 3.35
C VAL A 148 -1.93 9.50 2.93
N GLY A 149 -1.99 10.76 2.50
CA GLY A 149 -0.82 11.52 2.07
C GLY A 149 -0.17 11.10 0.73
N PHE A 150 -0.82 10.27 -0.10
CA PHE A 150 -0.25 9.80 -1.36
C PHE A 150 -0.24 10.92 -2.42
N ASN A 151 0.91 11.58 -2.60
CA ASN A 151 1.14 12.61 -3.62
C ASN A 151 0.98 12.03 -5.04
N LEU A 152 0.12 12.62 -5.88
CA LEU A 152 -0.14 12.18 -7.26
C LEU A 152 0.81 12.79 -8.30
N ASN A 153 1.65 13.75 -7.91
CA ASN A 153 2.67 14.37 -8.77
C ASN A 153 3.98 13.56 -8.83
N ARG A 154 4.17 12.56 -7.97
CA ARG A 154 5.36 11.70 -8.01
C ARG A 154 5.41 10.89 -9.32
N GLU A 155 6.61 10.65 -9.83
CA GLU A 155 6.82 10.00 -11.13
C GLU A 155 6.24 8.58 -11.19
N ASP A 156 6.39 7.82 -10.11
CA ASP A 156 5.92 6.44 -9.95
C ASP A 156 4.43 6.34 -9.59
N SER A 157 3.71 7.46 -9.40
CA SER A 157 2.32 7.46 -8.95
C SER A 157 1.40 6.61 -9.83
N SER A 158 1.58 6.69 -11.14
CA SER A 158 0.75 5.91 -12.08
C SER A 158 1.02 4.42 -11.97
N ALA A 159 2.28 4.01 -11.80
CA ALA A 159 2.65 2.61 -11.63
C ALA A 159 2.12 2.05 -10.30
N LEU A 160 2.23 2.82 -9.21
CA LEU A 160 1.71 2.42 -7.90
C LEU A 160 0.18 2.36 -7.84
N LEU A 161 -0.52 3.27 -8.53
CA LEU A 161 -1.97 3.21 -8.66
C LEU A 161 -2.40 1.95 -9.44
N LYS A 162 -1.72 1.64 -10.54
CA LYS A 162 -1.94 0.38 -11.28
C LYS A 162 -1.65 -0.84 -10.42
N SER A 163 -0.59 -0.84 -9.62
CA SER A 163 -0.21 -1.99 -8.78
C SER A 163 -1.23 -2.31 -7.69
N VAL A 164 -2.07 -1.34 -7.30
CA VAL A 164 -3.22 -1.56 -6.41
C VAL A 164 -4.54 -1.77 -7.17
N GLY A 165 -4.49 -1.86 -8.49
CA GLY A 165 -5.67 -2.00 -9.34
C GLY A 165 -6.55 -0.76 -9.32
N ALA A 166 -5.97 0.43 -9.42
CA ALA A 166 -6.69 1.68 -9.65
C ALA A 166 -6.28 2.32 -10.99
N ASN A 167 -7.23 2.94 -11.71
CA ASN A 167 -6.94 3.65 -12.95
C ASN A 167 -6.26 5.01 -12.66
N PRO A 168 -5.00 5.23 -13.05
CA PRO A 168 -4.30 6.48 -12.72
C PRO A 168 -4.95 7.72 -13.33
N ALA A 169 -5.45 7.64 -14.56
CA ALA A 169 -6.04 8.77 -15.26
C ALA A 169 -7.33 9.23 -14.56
N LYS A 170 -8.22 8.30 -14.21
CA LYS A 170 -9.47 8.61 -13.50
C LYS A 170 -9.22 9.10 -12.08
N ILE A 171 -8.25 8.52 -11.36
CA ILE A 171 -7.85 8.99 -10.03
C ILE A 171 -7.27 10.40 -10.09
N LYS A 172 -6.32 10.68 -11.00
CA LYS A 172 -5.72 12.01 -11.18
C LYS A 172 -6.72 13.05 -11.70
N ALA A 173 -7.72 12.63 -12.48
CA ALA A 173 -8.83 13.50 -12.86
C ALA A 173 -9.80 13.77 -11.68
N GLY A 174 -9.79 12.97 -10.62
CA GLY A 174 -10.76 13.04 -9.51
C GLY A 174 -12.11 12.43 -9.87
N LYS A 175 -12.17 11.55 -10.87
CA LYS A 175 -13.38 10.88 -11.36
C LYS A 175 -13.61 9.49 -10.75
N ALA A 176 -12.62 8.92 -10.07
CA ALA A 176 -12.71 7.65 -9.37
C ALA A 176 -12.28 7.78 -7.91
N LYS A 177 -12.68 6.80 -7.08
CA LYS A 177 -12.29 6.69 -5.67
C LYS A 177 -11.42 5.44 -5.48
N LEU A 178 -10.47 5.51 -4.55
CA LEU A 178 -9.78 4.32 -4.06
C LEU A 178 -10.65 3.56 -3.05
N THR A 179 -10.41 2.27 -2.89
CA THR A 179 -10.97 1.46 -1.80
C THR A 179 -10.07 1.50 -0.56
N ASP A 180 -10.58 1.07 0.60
CA ASP A 180 -9.78 0.96 1.82
C ASP A 180 -8.57 0.04 1.65
N ALA A 181 -8.73 -1.08 0.93
CA ALA A 181 -7.64 -2.00 0.64
C ALA A 181 -6.55 -1.33 -0.21
N GLN A 182 -6.93 -0.58 -1.24
CA GLN A 182 -6.00 0.14 -2.10
C GLN A 182 -5.22 1.21 -1.35
N ILE A 183 -5.93 2.03 -0.56
CA ILE A 183 -5.31 3.05 0.29
C ILE A 183 -4.36 2.40 1.29
N SER A 184 -4.78 1.31 1.92
CA SER A 184 -3.98 0.53 2.86
C SER A 184 -2.68 0.01 2.22
N THR A 185 -2.74 -0.51 0.99
CA THR A 185 -1.56 -1.01 0.27
C THR A 185 -0.62 0.13 -0.12
N LEU A 186 -1.13 1.23 -0.67
CA LEU A 186 -0.31 2.40 -1.00
C LEU A 186 0.40 2.96 0.25
N LEU A 187 -0.35 3.09 1.35
CA LEU A 187 0.22 3.56 2.61
C LEU A 187 1.28 2.60 3.15
N ASN A 188 1.04 1.27 3.11
CA ASN A 188 2.03 0.29 3.55
C ASN A 188 3.34 0.44 2.76
N ASN A 189 3.26 0.60 1.44
CA ASN A 189 4.43 0.77 0.60
C ASN A 189 5.19 2.07 0.94
N ASP A 190 4.49 3.19 1.08
CA ASP A 190 5.10 4.47 1.47
C ASP A 190 5.73 4.40 2.89
N LEU A 191 5.11 3.70 3.83
CA LEU A 191 5.66 3.49 5.18
C LEU A 191 6.86 2.55 5.20
N ILE A 192 6.89 1.52 4.35
CA ILE A 192 8.07 0.66 4.19
C ILE A 192 9.23 1.48 3.64
N GLN A 193 8.98 2.32 2.64
CA GLN A 193 10.01 3.21 2.09
C GLN A 193 10.51 4.19 3.15
N ALA A 194 9.60 4.85 3.89
CA ALA A 194 9.97 5.75 4.97
C ALA A 194 10.79 5.04 6.08
N LYS A 195 10.47 3.79 6.39
CA LYS A 195 11.21 2.97 7.35
C LYS A 195 12.63 2.68 6.84
N ASN A 196 12.76 2.29 5.57
CA ASN A 196 14.07 2.02 4.96
C ASN A 196 14.92 3.30 4.92
N ASP A 197 14.31 4.44 4.64
CA ASP A 197 14.95 5.75 4.65
C ASP A 197 15.39 6.18 6.05
N ALA A 198 14.56 5.93 7.08
CA ALA A 198 14.91 6.15 8.47
C ALA A 198 16.06 5.23 8.93
N GLN A 199 16.01 3.95 8.54
CA GLN A 199 17.05 2.96 8.86
C GLN A 199 18.40 3.33 8.25
N THR A 200 18.42 3.92 7.06
CA THR A 200 19.63 4.32 6.34
C THR A 200 19.96 5.80 6.51
N LEU A 201 19.38 6.46 7.52
CA LEU A 201 19.55 7.89 7.74
C LEU A 201 20.95 8.22 8.29
N ILE A 202 21.56 9.22 7.68
CA ILE A 202 22.78 9.88 8.15
C ILE A 202 22.40 11.32 8.47
N SER A 203 22.85 11.85 9.62
CA SER A 203 22.62 13.25 9.98
C SER A 203 23.32 14.19 9.00
N GLU A 204 22.81 15.41 8.87
CA GLU A 204 23.35 16.41 7.94
C GLU A 204 24.81 16.76 8.25
N ASP A 205 25.18 16.77 9.55
CA ASP A 205 26.57 16.95 9.99
C ASP A 205 27.44 15.68 9.90
N GLY A 206 26.89 14.57 9.41
CA GLY A 206 27.57 13.27 9.26
C GLY A 206 27.90 12.55 10.59
N SER A 207 27.56 13.14 11.74
CA SER A 207 27.95 12.61 13.05
C SER A 207 27.15 11.39 13.52
N VAL A 208 25.97 11.15 12.93
CA VAL A 208 25.10 10.03 13.27
C VAL A 208 24.79 9.22 12.01
N ASN A 209 24.93 7.90 12.12
CA ASN A 209 24.43 6.95 11.13
C ASN A 209 23.52 5.94 11.82
N ILE A 210 22.22 6.03 11.55
CA ILE A 210 21.17 5.26 12.23
C ILE A 210 21.29 3.76 11.94
N SER A 211 21.81 3.35 10.78
CA SER A 211 21.88 1.94 10.41
C SER A 211 22.72 1.11 11.39
N LYS A 212 23.69 1.76 12.06
CA LYS A 212 24.58 1.15 13.06
C LYS A 212 23.85 0.76 14.36
N VAL A 213 22.74 1.41 14.68
CA VAL A 213 21.97 1.16 15.91
C VAL A 213 20.54 0.72 15.66
N TRP A 214 20.04 0.79 14.40
CA TRP A 214 18.66 0.47 14.08
C TRP A 214 18.15 -0.82 14.71
N PRO A 215 18.85 -1.98 14.62
CA PRO A 215 18.35 -3.24 15.18
C PRO A 215 18.21 -3.25 16.71
N THR A 216 18.90 -2.33 17.41
CA THR A 216 18.87 -2.23 18.88
C THR A 216 17.96 -1.11 19.39
N LEU A 217 17.46 -0.25 18.50
CA LEU A 217 16.48 0.76 18.87
C LEU A 217 15.15 0.08 19.27
N PRO A 218 14.47 0.56 20.32
CA PRO A 218 13.13 0.11 20.64
C PRO A 218 12.18 0.29 19.46
N LEU A 219 11.22 -0.63 19.30
CA LEU A 219 10.24 -0.60 18.20
C LEU A 219 9.51 0.75 18.13
N SER A 220 9.19 1.34 19.28
CA SER A 220 8.55 2.65 19.37
C SER A 220 9.42 3.78 18.79
N VAL A 221 10.74 3.71 18.96
CA VAL A 221 11.69 4.70 18.44
C VAL A 221 11.87 4.53 16.93
N GLN A 222 12.00 3.29 16.44
CA GLN A 222 12.00 3.00 15.00
C GLN A 222 10.73 3.54 14.34
N GLY A 223 9.57 3.35 15.00
CA GLY A 223 8.29 3.86 14.57
C GLY A 223 8.26 5.39 14.46
N VAL A 224 8.71 6.10 15.51
CA VAL A 224 8.75 7.57 15.49
C VAL A 224 9.69 8.10 14.40
N LEU A 225 10.88 7.51 14.23
CA LEU A 225 11.80 7.90 13.15
C LEU A 225 11.16 7.70 11.78
N THR A 226 10.48 6.56 11.58
CA THR A 226 9.75 6.26 10.34
C THR A 226 8.64 7.28 10.08
N GLU A 227 7.85 7.64 11.09
CA GLU A 227 6.79 8.65 10.95
C GLU A 227 7.31 10.06 10.67
N MET A 228 8.45 10.43 11.26
CA MET A 228 9.10 11.69 10.95
C MET A 228 9.60 11.71 9.52
N VAL A 229 10.23 10.63 9.04
CA VAL A 229 10.63 10.51 7.63
C VAL A 229 9.41 10.56 6.70
N PHE A 230 8.31 9.91 7.05
CA PHE A 230 7.09 9.97 6.25
C PHE A 230 6.56 11.41 6.11
N ASN A 231 6.66 12.22 7.17
CA ASN A 231 6.13 13.59 7.17
C ASN A 231 7.09 14.65 6.60
N LEU A 232 8.39 14.52 6.91
CA LEU A 232 9.42 15.51 6.60
C LEU A 232 10.31 15.11 5.41
N GLY A 233 10.32 13.84 5.06
CA GLY A 233 11.34 13.23 4.21
C GLY A 233 12.66 12.97 4.95
N LYS A 234 13.47 12.08 4.37
CA LYS A 234 14.80 11.71 4.90
C LYS A 234 15.72 12.92 5.09
N ALA A 235 15.74 13.82 4.11
CA ALA A 235 16.53 15.05 4.14
C ALA A 235 16.03 16.10 5.15
N GLY A 236 14.74 16.06 5.50
CA GLY A 236 14.20 16.91 6.56
C GLY A 236 14.66 16.40 7.93
N LEU A 237 14.53 15.08 8.17
CA LEU A 237 14.94 14.48 9.44
C LEU A 237 16.47 14.50 9.65
N SER A 238 17.28 14.43 8.60
CA SER A 238 18.75 14.48 8.73
C SER A 238 19.26 15.75 9.43
N LYS A 239 18.49 16.85 9.38
CA LYS A 239 18.84 18.14 10.01
C LYS A 239 18.68 18.15 11.53
N PHE A 240 18.01 17.15 12.10
CA PHE A 240 17.76 17.03 13.54
C PHE A 240 18.98 16.49 14.29
N ASN A 241 20.15 17.12 14.08
CA ASN A 241 21.45 16.60 14.51
C ASN A 241 21.51 16.28 16.01
N LYS A 242 21.02 17.16 16.88
CA LYS A 242 21.01 16.94 18.35
C LYS A 242 20.05 15.83 18.75
N PHE A 243 18.84 15.81 18.21
CA PHE A 243 17.85 14.76 18.45
C PHE A 243 18.42 13.39 18.06
N LEU A 244 19.01 13.27 16.87
CA LEU A 244 19.62 12.04 16.38
C LEU A 244 20.82 11.60 17.25
N LYS A 245 21.64 12.55 17.77
CA LYS A 245 22.71 12.24 18.74
C LYS A 245 22.16 11.67 20.05
N TYR A 246 21.03 12.20 20.54
CA TYR A 246 20.37 11.67 21.72
C TYR A 246 19.77 10.27 21.47
N ILE A 247 19.16 10.04 20.31
CA ILE A 247 18.70 8.70 19.90
C ILE A 247 19.87 7.70 19.89
N LEU A 248 20.99 8.05 19.25
CA LEU A 248 22.19 7.21 19.20
C LEU A 248 22.72 6.86 20.60
N SER A 249 22.55 7.78 21.55
CA SER A 249 23.00 7.63 22.94
C SER A 249 21.95 7.02 23.88
N ASN A 250 20.80 6.57 23.35
CA ASN A 250 19.64 6.11 24.14
C ASN A 250 19.12 7.14 25.17
N LYS A 251 19.37 8.44 24.93
CA LYS A 251 18.95 9.56 25.79
C LYS A 251 17.57 10.06 25.41
N TYR A 252 16.57 9.20 25.60
CA TYR A 252 15.25 9.44 25.02
C TYR A 252 14.48 10.61 25.65
N LYS A 253 14.72 10.94 26.93
CA LYS A 253 14.10 12.12 27.54
C LYS A 253 14.61 13.40 26.90
N GLU A 254 15.91 13.49 26.70
CA GLU A 254 16.56 14.61 26.01
C GLU A 254 16.14 14.68 24.54
N ALA A 255 16.10 13.53 23.85
CA ALA A 255 15.58 13.44 22.50
C ALA A 255 14.14 13.95 22.39
N SER A 256 13.26 13.59 23.33
CA SER A 256 11.87 14.06 23.34
C SER A 256 11.75 15.57 23.48
N THR A 257 12.64 16.19 24.26
CA THR A 257 12.66 17.63 24.47
C THR A 257 13.18 18.34 23.22
N GLU A 258 14.30 17.87 22.68
CA GLU A 258 14.92 18.40 21.46
C GLU A 258 14.00 18.27 20.23
N MET A 259 13.22 17.19 20.15
CA MET A 259 12.21 17.02 19.09
C MET A 259 11.18 18.16 19.08
N LEU A 260 10.77 18.62 20.27
CA LEU A 260 9.80 19.72 20.42
C LEU A 260 10.45 21.10 20.23
N ASP A 261 11.76 21.21 20.42
CA ASP A 261 12.55 22.40 20.12
C ASP A 261 12.90 22.49 18.62
N SER A 262 11.88 22.38 17.76
CA SER A 262 12.04 22.44 16.31
C SER A 262 10.90 23.22 15.64
N GLU A 263 11.20 23.88 14.52
CA GLU A 263 10.17 24.54 13.71
C GLU A 263 9.09 23.55 13.25
N TRP A 264 9.50 22.32 12.95
CA TRP A 264 8.59 21.23 12.60
C TRP A 264 7.54 21.00 13.69
N ALA A 265 7.93 21.02 14.97
CA ALA A 265 6.97 20.84 16.06
C ALA A 265 5.89 21.93 16.07
N GLY A 266 6.26 23.17 15.75
CA GLY A 266 5.29 24.27 15.58
C GLY A 266 4.34 24.05 14.40
N GLN A 267 4.83 23.45 13.30
CA GLN A 267 4.03 23.19 12.10
C GLN A 267 3.00 22.06 12.31
N VAL A 268 3.41 20.95 12.95
CA VAL A 268 2.56 19.75 13.10
C VAL A 268 1.87 19.62 14.46
N LYS A 269 2.22 20.48 15.42
CA LYS A 269 1.57 20.66 16.72
C LYS A 269 1.36 19.34 17.48
N ASN A 270 0.11 18.88 17.60
CA ASN A 270 -0.27 17.70 18.35
C ASN A 270 0.48 16.44 17.91
N ARG A 271 0.83 16.32 16.62
CA ARG A 271 1.66 15.20 16.15
C ARG A 271 3.02 15.19 16.84
N ALA A 272 3.71 16.32 16.88
CA ALA A 272 5.02 16.40 17.53
C ALA A 272 4.94 16.09 19.02
N ASN A 273 3.88 16.58 19.70
CA ASN A 273 3.63 16.25 21.10
C ASN A 273 3.43 14.75 21.32
N ASN A 274 2.60 14.09 20.49
CA ASN A 274 2.35 12.66 20.57
C ASN A 274 3.63 11.84 20.36
N LEU A 275 4.39 12.16 19.30
CA LEU A 275 5.64 11.46 18.99
C LEU A 275 6.72 11.69 20.05
N SER A 276 6.81 12.90 20.61
CA SER A 276 7.71 13.23 21.71
C SER A 276 7.38 12.40 22.96
N GLN A 277 6.11 12.21 23.32
CA GLN A 277 5.75 11.33 24.45
C GLN A 277 6.14 9.87 24.21
N ILE A 278 6.01 9.36 22.99
CA ILE A 278 6.43 8.00 22.62
C ILE A 278 7.95 7.86 22.79
N ILE A 279 8.72 8.83 22.30
CA ILE A 279 10.18 8.86 22.51
C ILE A 279 10.49 8.92 24.00
N LYS A 280 9.89 9.84 24.76
CA LYS A 280 10.17 10.04 26.20
C LYS A 280 9.96 8.77 27.03
N SER A 281 8.94 7.99 26.68
CA SER A 281 8.58 6.73 27.33
C SER A 281 9.35 5.51 26.82
N ALA A 282 10.17 5.67 25.77
CA ALA A 282 11.01 4.59 25.29
C ALA A 282 12.05 4.20 26.34
N THR A 283 12.07 2.93 26.71
CA THR A 283 13.13 2.35 27.53
C THR A 283 14.19 1.79 26.60
N GLY A 284 15.43 2.26 26.72
CA GLY A 284 16.56 1.54 26.13
C GLY A 284 16.59 0.13 26.69
N LEU A 285 16.98 -0.86 25.88
CA LEU A 285 17.39 -2.15 26.44
C LEU A 285 18.43 -1.81 27.51
N ALA A 286 18.10 -2.08 28.78
CA ALA A 286 19.05 -1.94 29.87
C ALA A 286 20.33 -2.63 29.40
N ARG A 287 21.51 -2.02 29.65
CA ARG A 287 22.79 -2.67 29.37
C ARG A 287 22.76 -4.04 30.03
N VAL A 288 22.39 -5.08 29.27
CA VAL A 288 22.58 -6.44 29.70
C VAL A 288 24.09 -6.58 29.65
N SER A 289 24.71 -6.55 30.81
CA SER A 289 26.10 -6.91 31.00
C SER A 289 26.28 -8.38 30.66
N ASN A 290 26.19 -8.73 29.38
CA ASN A 290 26.45 -10.08 28.88
C ASN A 290 27.69 -10.03 28.01
N ARG A 291 28.82 -10.37 28.65
CA ARG A 291 30.08 -10.79 28.02
C ARG A 291 29.94 -12.04 27.13
N SER A 292 28.72 -12.53 26.89
CA SER A 292 28.43 -13.82 26.27
C SER A 292 27.88 -13.75 24.84
N ILE A 293 27.47 -12.58 24.32
CA ILE A 293 26.88 -12.49 22.96
C ILE A 293 27.92 -12.21 21.86
N LEU A 294 29.14 -11.75 22.23
CA LEU A 294 30.22 -11.51 21.25
C LEU A 294 30.99 -12.78 20.84
N THR A 295 30.68 -13.94 21.43
CA THR A 295 31.41 -15.19 21.14
C THR A 295 30.76 -16.03 20.04
N GLU A 296 29.45 -15.94 19.83
CA GLU A 296 28.77 -16.74 18.79
C GLU A 296 28.88 -16.15 17.38
N TYR A 297 29.07 -14.83 17.25
CA TYR A 297 29.19 -14.19 15.93
C TYR A 297 30.54 -14.46 15.22
N ASN A 298 31.55 -14.93 15.95
CA ASN A 298 32.89 -15.21 15.43
C ASN A 298 33.15 -16.70 15.10
N ILE A 299 32.18 -17.60 15.37
CA ILE A 299 32.32 -19.04 15.09
C ILE A 299 31.66 -19.42 13.76
N LEU A 300 30.73 -18.61 13.23
CA LEU A 300 30.02 -18.90 11.98
C LEU A 300 30.66 -18.30 10.72
N ASN A 301 31.78 -17.58 10.84
CA ASN A 301 32.49 -16.94 9.71
C ASN A 301 34.00 -17.27 9.68
N LYS A 302 34.38 -18.49 10.06
CA LYS A 302 35.69 -19.06 9.76
C LYS A 302 35.56 -20.34 8.96
#